data_AF-A0A210VXY9-F1
#
_entry.id   AF-A0A210VXY9-F1
#
_cell.length_a   1.000
_cell.length_b   1.000
_cell.length_c   1.000
_cell.angle_alpha   90.00
_cell.angle_beta   90.00
_cell.angle_gamma   90.00
#
_symmetry.space_group_name_H-M   'P 1'
#
loop_
_entity.id
_entity.type
_entity.pdbx_description
1 polymer ?
#
loop_
_entity_poly.entity_id
_entity_poly.type
_entity_poly.pdbx_seq_one_letter_code
_entity_poly.pdbx_strand_id
1 'polypeptide(L)'
;MSEMHYSVLMLFVGALLAGCAIEPRRNYTPQPKDATLHLRSTGMPMSAGFSISSASTACEGFEFAGSVRDGGEGVLLPWIAALSNKLSGVPTVREAVVPADAPVQVKGFSSWQDQYSRGSCGPVTKLFTPTADSVYRVDFVWAGVRKCGLRIVDISRPDEPREVPGVPLICPRPPGL
;
A
#
# COMPACT_ATOMS: atom_id res chain seq x y z
N MET A 1 18.71 54.96 -44.65
CA MET A 1 17.37 54.38 -44.92
C MET A 1 17.54 52.90 -45.24
N SER A 2 17.35 52.03 -44.26
CA SER A 2 16.87 50.66 -44.44
C SER A 2 16.47 50.13 -43.08
N GLU A 3 15.17 49.90 -42.98
CA GLU A 3 14.37 49.48 -41.83
C GLU A 3 14.78 48.09 -41.34
N MET A 4 15.02 47.95 -40.04
CA MET A 4 15.27 46.68 -39.36
C MET A 4 13.95 46.16 -38.81
N HIS A 5 13.30 45.26 -39.53
CA HIS A 5 12.01 44.69 -39.15
C HIS A 5 12.13 43.64 -38.03
N TYR A 6 11.31 43.91 -37.03
CA TYR A 6 10.97 43.16 -35.82
C TYR A 6 10.44 41.74 -36.11
N SER A 7 10.90 40.74 -35.36
CA SER A 7 10.13 39.50 -35.17
C SER A 7 10.40 38.94 -33.78
N VAL A 8 9.57 39.34 -32.81
CA VAL A 8 9.55 38.79 -31.46
C VAL A 8 8.69 37.54 -31.49
N LEU A 9 9.34 36.38 -31.56
CA LEU A 9 8.71 35.08 -31.40
C LEU A 9 8.51 34.82 -29.89
N MET A 10 7.37 35.22 -29.36
CA MET A 10 6.92 34.85 -28.00
C MET A 10 6.61 33.35 -27.97
N LEU A 11 7.59 32.54 -27.59
CA LEU A 11 7.41 31.14 -27.22
C LEU A 11 6.71 31.08 -25.84
N PHE A 12 5.39 30.86 -25.86
CA PHE A 12 4.64 30.43 -24.68
C PHE A 12 5.11 29.02 -24.29
N VAL A 13 6.08 28.95 -23.39
CA VAL A 13 6.44 27.70 -22.69
C VAL A 13 5.32 27.42 -21.70
N GLY A 14 4.31 26.68 -22.14
CA GLY A 14 3.31 26.08 -21.26
C GLY A 14 3.97 25.03 -20.38
N ALA A 15 4.23 25.37 -19.12
CA ALA A 15 4.66 24.42 -18.12
C ALA A 15 3.51 23.44 -17.82
N LEU A 16 3.54 22.27 -18.47
CA LEU A 16 2.79 21.09 -18.04
C LEU A 16 3.36 20.65 -16.70
N LEU A 17 2.76 21.14 -15.60
CA LEU A 17 2.94 20.53 -14.29
C LEU A 17 2.30 19.14 -14.35
N ALA A 18 3.13 18.13 -14.62
CA ALA A 18 2.82 16.75 -14.28
C ALA A 18 2.70 16.70 -12.76
N GLY A 19 1.49 16.96 -12.25
CA GLY A 19 1.17 16.73 -10.86
C GLY A 19 1.40 15.25 -10.60
N CYS A 20 2.44 14.91 -9.83
CA CYS A 20 2.49 13.63 -9.17
C CYS A 20 1.17 13.51 -8.42
N ALA A 21 0.30 12.59 -8.83
CA ALA A 21 -0.90 12.27 -8.07
C ALA A 21 -0.41 11.72 -6.73
N ILE A 22 -0.29 12.60 -5.73
CA ILE A 22 0.00 12.20 -4.36
C ILE A 22 -1.30 11.56 -3.91
N GLU A 23 -1.37 10.24 -4.02
CA GLU A 23 -2.49 9.47 -3.51
C GLU A 23 -2.69 9.86 -2.04
N PRO A 24 -3.89 10.33 -1.65
CA PRO A 24 -4.10 10.90 -0.34
C PRO A 24 -3.78 9.86 0.72
N ARG A 25 -2.71 10.14 1.48
CA ARG A 25 -2.29 9.34 2.62
C ARG A 25 -3.39 9.37 3.68
N ARG A 26 -3.59 8.23 4.35
CA ARG A 26 -4.42 8.08 5.55
C ARG A 26 -4.28 9.28 6.48
N ASN A 27 -5.40 9.93 6.79
CA ASN A 27 -5.49 11.13 7.60
C ASN A 27 -5.88 10.73 9.03
N TYR A 28 -4.90 10.21 9.76
CA TYR A 28 -5.07 9.76 11.13
C TYR A 28 -4.05 10.44 12.03
N THR A 29 -4.53 11.00 13.13
CA THR A 29 -3.69 11.60 14.16
C THR A 29 -3.29 10.52 15.17
N PRO A 30 -1.99 10.17 15.29
CA PRO A 30 -1.52 9.22 16.27
C PRO A 30 -1.91 9.62 17.69
N GLN A 31 -2.37 8.67 18.47
CA GLN A 31 -2.67 8.79 19.88
C GLN A 31 -1.65 7.98 20.71
N PRO A 32 -1.46 8.32 21.99
CA PRO A 32 -0.71 7.46 22.89
C PRO A 32 -1.27 6.05 22.89
N LYS A 33 -0.38 5.05 22.89
CA LYS A 33 -0.69 3.61 22.90
C LYS A 33 -1.24 3.02 21.61
N ASP A 34 -1.31 3.79 20.53
CA ASP A 34 -1.68 3.24 19.23
C ASP A 34 -0.78 2.07 18.81
N ALA A 35 -1.35 1.16 18.05
CA ALA A 35 -0.62 0.06 17.46
C ALA A 35 -0.01 0.46 16.11
N THR A 36 1.11 -0.17 15.75
CA THR A 36 1.77 0.03 14.47
C THR A 36 1.56 -1.16 13.54
N LEU A 37 1.24 -0.90 12.28
CA LEU A 37 1.10 -1.91 11.23
C LEU A 37 2.26 -1.80 10.26
N HIS A 38 2.99 -2.90 10.05
CA HIS A 38 3.97 -3.09 8.99
C HIS A 38 3.28 -3.80 7.82
N LEU A 39 2.83 -3.02 6.84
CA LEU A 39 2.16 -3.49 5.64
C LEU A 39 3.20 -4.05 4.67
N ARG A 40 2.98 -5.27 4.15
CA ARG A 40 3.91 -5.99 3.26
C ARG A 40 3.16 -6.75 2.19
N SER A 41 3.83 -7.03 1.07
CA SER A 41 3.36 -7.94 0.03
C SER A 41 4.34 -9.11 -0.07
N THR A 42 3.83 -10.32 -0.28
CA THR A 42 4.66 -11.55 -0.35
C THR A 42 4.17 -12.51 -1.41
N GLY A 43 5.11 -13.19 -2.08
CA GLY A 43 4.87 -14.25 -3.05
C GLY A 43 4.98 -13.81 -4.51
N MET A 44 4.77 -12.52 -4.83
CA MET A 44 4.89 -12.00 -6.19
C MET A 44 5.32 -10.52 -6.25
N PRO A 45 6.00 -10.08 -7.32
CA PRO A 45 6.60 -8.74 -7.42
C PRO A 45 5.59 -7.61 -7.72
N MET A 46 4.30 -7.92 -7.89
CA MET A 46 3.29 -6.91 -8.16
C MET A 46 3.01 -6.06 -6.91
N SER A 47 2.74 -4.77 -7.14
CA SER A 47 2.39 -3.83 -6.09
C SER A 47 1.02 -4.19 -5.49
N ALA A 48 0.95 -4.28 -4.16
CA ALA A 48 -0.28 -4.39 -3.41
C ALA A 48 -0.54 -3.07 -2.66
N GLY A 49 -1.71 -2.50 -2.89
CA GLY A 49 -2.24 -1.35 -2.16
C GLY A 49 -2.94 -1.79 -0.87
N PHE A 50 -2.88 -0.92 0.12
CA PHE A 50 -3.54 -1.09 1.41
C PHE A 50 -4.42 0.11 1.71
N SER A 51 -5.62 -0.17 2.21
CA SER A 51 -6.49 0.82 2.85
C SER A 51 -6.87 0.35 4.25
N ILE A 52 -6.97 1.29 5.18
CA ILE A 52 -7.27 1.00 6.59
C ILE A 52 -8.48 1.83 7.01
N SER A 53 -9.37 1.23 7.79
CA SER A 53 -10.50 1.91 8.42
C SER A 53 -10.55 1.62 9.92
N SER A 54 -10.91 2.64 10.69
CA SER A 54 -11.24 2.54 12.11
C SER A 54 -12.74 2.71 12.36
N ALA A 55 -13.56 2.65 11.30
CA ALA A 55 -15.01 2.71 11.41
C ALA A 55 -15.56 1.42 12.06
N SER A 56 -16.56 1.57 12.90
CA SER A 56 -17.30 0.45 13.52
C SER A 56 -18.16 -0.31 12.50
N THR A 57 -18.65 0.38 11.45
CA THR A 57 -19.39 -0.25 10.36
C THR A 57 -18.46 -1.00 9.43
N ALA A 58 -18.78 -2.27 9.16
CA ALA A 58 -18.03 -3.07 8.21
C ALA A 58 -18.02 -2.40 6.82
N CYS A 59 -16.85 -2.39 6.20
CA CYS A 59 -16.60 -1.92 4.86
C CYS A 59 -16.67 -0.40 4.60
N GLU A 60 -16.79 0.42 5.63
CA GLU A 60 -16.83 1.89 5.53
C GLU A 60 -15.55 2.57 6.00
N GLY A 61 -15.36 3.86 5.70
CA GLY A 61 -14.30 4.70 6.28
C GLY A 61 -12.87 4.30 5.91
N PHE A 62 -12.67 3.62 4.78
CA PHE A 62 -11.34 3.22 4.32
C PHE A 62 -10.55 4.40 3.78
N GLU A 63 -9.35 4.59 4.31
CA GLU A 63 -8.37 5.55 3.83
C GLU A 63 -7.13 4.83 3.29
N PHE A 64 -6.54 5.34 2.22
CA PHE A 64 -5.39 4.69 1.58
C PHE A 64 -4.12 4.83 2.45
N ALA A 65 -3.53 3.70 2.81
CA ALA A 65 -2.34 3.61 3.66
C ALA A 65 -1.04 3.52 2.86
N GLY A 66 -1.12 3.17 1.56
CA GLY A 66 0.02 3.10 0.67
C GLY A 66 0.12 1.78 -0.08
N SER A 67 1.12 1.70 -0.94
CA SER A 67 1.45 0.52 -1.74
C SER A 67 2.79 -0.08 -1.34
N VAL A 68 2.89 -1.40 -1.44
CA VAL A 68 4.10 -2.18 -1.17
C VAL A 68 4.27 -3.30 -2.18
N ARG A 69 5.49 -3.76 -2.42
CA ARG A 69 5.81 -4.93 -3.26
C ARG A 69 6.62 -5.96 -2.45
N ASP A 70 6.59 -7.23 -2.84
CA ASP A 70 7.59 -8.20 -2.39
C ASP A 70 9.01 -7.82 -2.89
N GLY A 71 9.96 -7.68 -1.98
CA GLY A 71 11.33 -7.32 -2.31
C GLY A 71 12.17 -8.45 -2.92
N GLY A 72 11.65 -9.69 -2.91
CA GLY A 72 12.30 -10.86 -3.48
C GLY A 72 13.48 -11.36 -2.66
N GLU A 73 13.69 -10.91 -1.42
CA GLU A 73 14.83 -11.29 -0.59
C GLU A 73 14.88 -12.80 -0.25
N GLY A 74 13.78 -13.53 -0.46
CA GLY A 74 13.70 -14.99 -0.30
C GLY A 74 13.92 -15.80 -1.60
N VAL A 75 14.07 -15.14 -2.75
CA VAL A 75 14.18 -15.79 -4.07
C VAL A 75 15.38 -15.28 -4.86
N LEU A 76 15.69 -14.00 -4.75
CA LEU A 76 16.80 -13.33 -5.45
C LEU A 76 18.05 -13.29 -4.57
N LEU A 77 19.21 -13.18 -5.22
CA LEU A 77 20.44 -12.84 -4.52
C LEU A 77 20.31 -11.46 -3.86
N PRO A 78 20.88 -11.23 -2.65
CA PRO A 78 20.67 -9.99 -1.90
C PRO A 78 20.99 -8.71 -2.68
N TRP A 79 22.05 -8.71 -3.48
CA TRP A 79 22.44 -7.54 -4.28
C TRP A 79 21.45 -7.23 -5.41
N ILE A 80 20.82 -8.27 -5.99
CA ILE A 80 19.80 -8.11 -7.04
C ILE A 80 18.51 -7.58 -6.44
N ALA A 81 18.08 -8.15 -5.30
CA ALA A 81 16.92 -7.67 -4.56
C ALA A 81 17.09 -6.19 -4.18
N ALA A 82 18.25 -5.82 -3.61
CA ALA A 82 18.54 -4.44 -3.24
C ALA A 82 18.50 -3.47 -4.44
N LEU A 83 19.11 -3.84 -5.57
CA LEU A 83 19.08 -3.03 -6.79
C LEU A 83 17.67 -2.89 -7.35
N SER A 84 16.92 -3.99 -7.47
CA SER A 84 15.54 -3.99 -7.94
C SER A 84 14.66 -3.09 -7.06
N ASN A 85 14.75 -3.26 -5.74
CA ASN A 85 14.01 -2.45 -4.77
C ASN A 85 14.34 -0.97 -4.91
N LYS A 86 15.61 -0.61 -5.13
CA LYS A 86 16.02 0.78 -5.36
C LYS A 86 15.41 1.38 -6.64
N LEU A 87 15.34 0.62 -7.73
CA LEU A 87 14.89 1.11 -9.05
C LEU A 87 13.37 1.24 -9.18
N SER A 88 12.65 0.46 -8.39
CA SER A 88 11.22 0.21 -8.55
C SER A 88 10.26 1.28 -8.01
N GLY A 89 10.72 2.21 -7.17
CA GLY A 89 9.91 3.31 -6.62
C GLY A 89 8.85 2.92 -5.56
N VAL A 90 8.43 1.66 -5.47
CA VAL A 90 7.50 1.16 -4.43
C VAL A 90 8.28 0.52 -3.28
N PRO A 91 7.99 0.83 -2.00
CA PRO A 91 8.72 0.23 -0.89
C PRO A 91 8.32 -1.24 -0.66
N THR A 92 9.16 -1.98 0.08
CA THR A 92 8.87 -3.37 0.49
C THR A 92 8.05 -3.46 1.78
N VAL A 93 8.08 -2.39 2.58
CA VAL A 93 7.31 -2.23 3.82
C VAL A 93 6.73 -0.83 3.87
N ARG A 94 5.50 -0.70 4.37
CA ARG A 94 4.91 0.60 4.71
C ARG A 94 4.32 0.55 6.11
N GLU A 95 4.68 1.54 6.93
CA GLU A 95 4.12 1.68 8.27
C GLU A 95 2.83 2.49 8.27
N ALA A 96 1.88 2.08 9.12
CA ALA A 96 0.67 2.82 9.44
C ALA A 96 0.36 2.68 10.93
N VAL A 97 -0.19 3.73 11.55
CA VAL A 97 -0.56 3.74 12.97
C VAL A 97 -2.07 3.58 13.09
N VAL A 98 -2.58 2.75 14.00
CA VAL A 98 -4.02 2.50 14.16
C VAL A 98 -4.43 2.52 15.63
N PRO A 99 -5.69 2.87 15.94
CA PRO A 99 -6.15 2.87 17.31
C PRO A 99 -6.01 1.48 17.92
N ALA A 100 -5.46 1.43 19.12
CA ALA A 100 -5.42 0.23 19.94
C ALA A 100 -6.77 -0.02 20.63
N ASP A 101 -6.99 -1.28 21.00
CA ASP A 101 -8.15 -1.76 21.76
C ASP A 101 -9.51 -1.44 21.12
N ALA A 102 -9.50 -1.11 19.82
CA ALA A 102 -10.68 -0.82 19.01
C ALA A 102 -10.62 -1.61 17.68
N PRO A 103 -11.77 -2.00 17.09
CA PRO A 103 -11.77 -2.75 15.85
C PRO A 103 -11.18 -1.94 14.68
N VAL A 104 -10.26 -2.57 13.94
CA VAL A 104 -9.60 -2.01 12.75
C VAL A 104 -9.81 -2.93 11.57
N GLN A 105 -10.19 -2.35 10.44
CA GLN A 105 -10.36 -3.05 9.17
C GLN A 105 -9.17 -2.75 8.28
N VAL A 106 -8.52 -3.79 7.75
CA VAL A 106 -7.44 -3.67 6.78
C VAL A 106 -7.88 -4.31 5.48
N LYS A 107 -7.83 -3.54 4.40
CA LYS A 107 -8.16 -3.95 3.04
C LYS A 107 -6.89 -3.97 2.21
N GLY A 108 -6.61 -5.10 1.58
CA GLY A 108 -5.55 -5.25 0.61
C GLY A 108 -6.12 -5.46 -0.79
N PHE A 109 -5.47 -4.89 -1.79
CA PHE A 109 -5.85 -5.06 -3.19
C PHE A 109 -4.63 -4.89 -4.09
N SER A 110 -4.71 -5.40 -5.30
CA SER A 110 -3.73 -5.14 -6.33
C SER A 110 -4.42 -5.09 -7.68
N SER A 111 -3.96 -4.18 -8.53
CA SER A 111 -4.33 -4.07 -9.94
C SER A 111 -3.08 -3.71 -10.70
N TRP A 112 -2.84 -4.36 -11.83
CA TRP A 112 -1.71 -4.04 -12.69
C TRP A 112 -2.14 -4.06 -14.14
N GLN A 113 -1.46 -3.23 -14.91
CA GLN A 113 -1.57 -3.19 -16.35
C GLN A 113 -0.22 -2.75 -16.90
N ASP A 114 0.37 -3.59 -17.71
CA ASP A 114 1.56 -3.32 -18.50
C ASP A 114 1.34 -3.77 -19.96
N GLN A 115 2.36 -3.63 -20.79
CA GLN A 115 2.28 -3.97 -22.22
C GLN A 115 2.10 -5.47 -22.52
N TYR A 116 2.33 -6.34 -21.53
CA TYR A 116 2.28 -7.81 -21.65
C TYR A 116 1.18 -8.43 -20.80
N SER A 117 0.76 -7.78 -19.71
CA SER A 117 -0.15 -8.37 -18.74
C SER A 117 -1.10 -7.34 -18.12
N ARG A 118 -2.32 -7.80 -17.82
CA ARG A 118 -3.26 -7.09 -16.97
C ARG A 118 -3.91 -8.04 -16.00
N GLY A 119 -4.26 -7.54 -14.83
CA GLY A 119 -5.03 -8.30 -13.87
C GLY A 119 -5.26 -7.55 -12.58
N SER A 120 -5.96 -8.22 -11.67
CA SER A 120 -6.19 -7.72 -10.33
C SER A 120 -6.32 -8.88 -9.35
N CYS A 121 -6.06 -8.59 -8.08
CA CYS A 121 -6.35 -9.48 -6.98
C CYS A 121 -6.96 -8.71 -5.82
N GLY A 122 -8.04 -9.26 -5.27
CA GLY A 122 -8.82 -8.63 -4.22
C GLY A 122 -10.02 -7.81 -4.73
N PRO A 123 -10.63 -7.00 -3.84
CA PRO A 123 -10.17 -6.72 -2.48
C PRO A 123 -10.24 -7.94 -1.55
N VAL A 124 -9.31 -8.04 -0.62
CA VAL A 124 -9.39 -8.92 0.56
C VAL A 124 -9.39 -8.04 1.79
N THR A 125 -10.24 -8.35 2.77
CA THR A 125 -10.40 -7.50 3.96
C THR A 125 -10.47 -8.35 5.21
N LYS A 126 -9.77 -7.91 6.27
CA LYS A 126 -9.84 -8.49 7.60
C LYS A 126 -10.13 -7.41 8.63
N LEU A 127 -10.99 -7.73 9.57
CA LEU A 127 -11.23 -6.99 10.81
C LEU A 127 -10.47 -7.66 11.95
N PHE A 128 -9.75 -6.89 12.74
CA PHE A 128 -9.11 -7.38 13.96
C PHE A 128 -9.00 -6.23 14.99
N THR A 129 -8.72 -6.58 16.24
CA THR A 129 -8.53 -5.61 17.32
C THR A 129 -7.07 -5.63 17.76
N PRO A 130 -6.25 -4.64 17.37
CA PRO A 130 -4.88 -4.53 17.86
C PRO A 130 -4.86 -4.14 19.34
N THR A 131 -3.82 -4.54 20.05
CA THR A 131 -3.56 -4.19 21.45
C THR A 131 -2.64 -2.98 21.57
N ALA A 132 -2.70 -2.30 22.71
CA ALA A 132 -1.86 -1.14 23.01
C ALA A 132 -0.36 -1.41 22.77
N ASP A 133 0.34 -0.40 22.23
CA ASP A 133 1.80 -0.38 22.00
C ASP A 133 2.34 -1.58 21.19
N SER A 134 1.47 -2.28 20.47
CA SER A 134 1.81 -3.51 19.75
C SER A 134 2.17 -3.21 18.29
N VAL A 135 2.99 -4.08 17.70
CA VAL A 135 3.40 -4.00 16.30
C VAL A 135 2.90 -5.23 15.56
N TYR A 136 2.16 -5.02 14.48
CA TYR A 136 1.61 -6.10 13.65
C TYR A 136 2.19 -6.05 12.25
N ARG A 137 2.59 -7.18 11.71
CA ARG A 137 2.85 -7.36 10.29
C ARG A 137 1.55 -7.77 9.58
N VAL A 138 1.16 -7.00 8.57
CA VAL A 138 0.03 -7.35 7.70
C VAL A 138 0.55 -7.67 6.32
N ASP A 139 0.56 -8.96 5.98
CA ASP A 139 1.02 -9.46 4.70
C ASP A 139 -0.16 -9.61 3.72
N PHE A 140 -0.08 -8.96 2.56
CA PHE A 140 -0.83 -9.34 1.37
C PHE A 140 -0.12 -10.53 0.74
N VAL A 141 -0.73 -11.71 0.85
CA VAL A 141 -0.13 -12.97 0.44
C VAL A 141 -0.68 -13.35 -0.92
N TRP A 142 0.19 -13.42 -1.91
CA TRP A 142 -0.13 -13.91 -3.25
C TRP A 142 -0.09 -15.44 -3.29
N ALA A 143 -1.12 -16.05 -3.87
CA ALA A 143 -1.20 -17.47 -4.18
C ALA A 143 -1.39 -17.63 -5.71
N GLY A 144 -0.41 -17.15 -6.46
CA GLY A 144 -0.50 -16.97 -7.90
C GLY A 144 -1.30 -15.72 -8.31
N VAL A 145 -1.53 -15.54 -9.62
CA VAL A 145 -2.03 -14.29 -10.21
C VAL A 145 -3.49 -13.93 -9.91
N ARG A 146 -4.30 -14.88 -9.43
CA ARG A 146 -5.75 -14.65 -9.21
C ARG A 146 -6.22 -14.87 -7.78
N LYS A 147 -5.34 -15.35 -6.90
CA LYS A 147 -5.69 -15.65 -5.51
C LYS A 147 -4.75 -14.90 -4.60
N CYS A 148 -5.32 -14.22 -3.62
CA CYS A 148 -4.60 -13.48 -2.60
C CYS A 148 -5.37 -13.56 -1.28
N GLY A 149 -4.67 -13.28 -0.19
CA GLY A 149 -5.24 -13.19 1.14
C GLY A 149 -4.52 -12.14 1.97
N LEU A 150 -5.06 -11.89 3.16
CA LEU A 150 -4.38 -11.11 4.20
C LEU A 150 -3.98 -12.03 5.34
N ARG A 151 -2.76 -11.87 5.84
CA ARG A 151 -2.28 -12.53 7.05
C ARG A 151 -1.80 -11.47 8.03
N ILE A 152 -2.24 -11.58 9.28
CA ILE A 152 -1.93 -10.62 10.33
C ILE A 152 -1.10 -11.37 11.38
N VAL A 153 0.06 -10.85 11.71
CA VAL A 153 0.99 -11.46 12.65
C VAL A 153 1.40 -10.39 13.66
N ASP A 154 1.17 -10.63 14.94
CA ASP A 154 1.77 -9.84 16.00
C ASP A 154 3.28 -10.10 16.01
N ILE A 155 4.05 -9.03 15.85
CA ILE A 155 5.52 -9.02 15.84
C ILE A 155 6.07 -8.09 16.94
N SER A 156 5.27 -7.76 17.95
CA SER A 156 5.69 -6.96 19.10
C SER A 156 6.86 -7.60 19.85
N ARG A 157 6.93 -8.94 19.81
CA ARG A 157 8.08 -9.73 20.23
C ARG A 157 8.69 -10.43 19.00
N PRO A 158 9.81 -9.93 18.45
CA PRO A 158 10.36 -10.41 17.18
C PRO A 158 10.75 -11.89 17.17
N ASP A 159 11.11 -12.43 18.34
CA ASP A 159 11.47 -13.83 18.60
C ASP A 159 10.25 -14.75 18.76
N GLU A 160 9.08 -14.19 19.06
CA GLU A 160 7.81 -14.92 19.18
C GLU A 160 6.69 -14.32 18.30
N PRO A 161 6.80 -14.35 16.95
CA PRO A 161 5.71 -13.90 16.09
C PRO A 161 4.46 -14.78 16.27
N ARG A 162 3.29 -14.16 16.45
CA ARG A 162 2.03 -14.89 16.65
C ARG A 162 1.00 -14.49 15.61
N GLU A 163 0.42 -15.48 14.92
CA GLU A 163 -0.67 -15.18 13.99
C GLU A 163 -1.89 -14.68 14.76
N VAL A 164 -2.45 -13.56 14.30
CA VAL A 164 -3.64 -12.96 14.87
C VAL A 164 -4.81 -13.32 13.97
N PRO A 165 -5.78 -14.11 14.44
CA PRO A 165 -6.98 -14.38 13.67
C PRO A 165 -7.76 -13.08 13.48
N GLY A 166 -8.12 -12.79 12.23
CA GLY A 166 -8.99 -11.68 11.86
C GLY A 166 -10.27 -12.20 11.24
N VAL A 167 -11.37 -11.48 11.44
CA VAL A 167 -12.66 -11.80 10.81
C VAL A 167 -12.60 -11.36 9.36
N PRO A 168 -12.74 -12.27 8.37
CA PRO A 168 -12.79 -11.88 6.97
C PRO A 168 -14.06 -11.08 6.68
N LEU A 169 -13.92 -9.98 5.95
CA LEU A 169 -15.05 -9.15 5.50
C LEU A 169 -15.20 -9.23 3.99
N ILE A 170 -16.44 -9.33 3.51
CA ILE A 170 -16.79 -9.25 2.10
C ILE A 170 -17.12 -7.79 1.79
N CYS A 171 -16.10 -7.03 1.39
CA CYS A 171 -16.27 -5.62 1.04
C CYS A 171 -16.38 -5.41 -0.48
N PRO A 172 -17.14 -4.40 -0.92
CA PRO A 172 -17.19 -4.05 -2.34
C PRO A 172 -15.80 -3.62 -2.84
N ARG A 173 -15.55 -3.89 -4.13
CA ARG A 173 -14.37 -3.40 -4.83
C ARG A 173 -14.40 -1.86 -4.85
N PRO A 174 -13.29 -1.17 -4.54
CA PRO A 174 -13.20 0.28 -4.68
C PRO A 174 -13.50 0.71 -6.13
N PRO A 175 -14.23 1.81 -6.35
CA PRO A 175 -14.40 2.37 -7.70
C PRO A 175 -13.04 2.77 -8.30
N GLY A 176 -12.79 2.45 -9.57
CA GLY A 176 -11.54 2.83 -10.26
C GLY A 176 -10.39 1.82 -10.18
N LEU A 177 -10.61 0.63 -9.63
CA LEU A 177 -9.73 -0.54 -9.73
C LEU A 177 -10.29 -1.61 -10.69
#